data_AF-A0A843FE98-F1
#
_entry.id   AF-A0A843FE98-F1
#
_cell.length_a   1.000
_cell.length_b   1.000
_cell.length_c   1.000
_cell.angle_alpha   90.00
_cell.angle_beta   90.00
_cell.angle_gamma   90.00
#
_symmetry.space_group_name_H-M   'P 1'
#
loop_
_entity.id
_entity.type
_entity.pdbx_description
1 polymer ?
#
loop_
_entity_poly.entity_id
_entity_poly.type
_entity_poly.pdbx_seq_one_letter_code
_entity_poly.pdbx_strand_id
1 'polypeptide(L)'
;MAFQINDPEEIDWAYFWQKKLEAKKDRSRDWNKRAPNFGKSAKKDDYHIKLIEKIDVSKEDTLLDLGCGEGSITIPLAKRAKSVTGVDSAYRMLEILNE
;
A
#
# COMPACT_ATOMS: atom_id res chain seq x y z
N MET A 1 28.24 -31.83 0.78
CA MET A 1 28.25 -30.97 -0.43
C MET A 1 27.47 -29.72 -0.09
N ALA A 2 28.06 -28.53 -0.26
CA ALA A 2 27.33 -27.28 -0.14
C ALA A 2 26.61 -27.03 -1.46
N PHE A 3 25.31 -26.79 -1.43
CA PHE A 3 24.58 -26.30 -2.58
C PHE A 3 25.02 -24.85 -2.83
N GLN A 4 25.63 -24.61 -3.99
CA GLN A 4 26.07 -23.29 -4.42
C GLN A 4 25.12 -22.83 -5.52
N ILE A 5 24.43 -21.73 -5.29
CA ILE A 5 23.54 -21.12 -6.29
C ILE A 5 24.38 -20.15 -7.11
N ASN A 6 24.45 -20.39 -8.42
CA ASN A 6 25.29 -19.60 -9.32
C ASN A 6 24.49 -18.53 -10.06
N ASP A 7 23.18 -18.72 -10.22
CA ASP A 7 22.26 -17.76 -10.82
C ASP A 7 20.98 -17.65 -9.96
N PRO A 8 20.62 -16.46 -9.45
CA PRO A 8 19.40 -16.27 -8.69
C PRO A 8 18.11 -16.51 -9.49
N GLU A 9 18.13 -16.49 -10.82
CA GLU A 9 16.96 -16.80 -11.66
C GLU A 9 16.63 -18.31 -11.69
N GLU A 10 17.59 -19.18 -11.35
CA GLU A 10 17.37 -20.63 -11.20
C GLU A 10 16.54 -20.97 -9.94
N ILE A 11 16.38 -20.01 -9.01
CA ILE A 11 15.58 -20.18 -7.81
C ILE A 11 14.11 -19.88 -8.16
N ASP A 12 13.23 -20.83 -7.88
CA ASP A 12 11.78 -20.58 -7.85
C ASP A 12 11.40 -19.74 -6.62
N TRP A 13 11.64 -18.44 -6.73
CA TRP A 13 11.32 -17.47 -5.68
C TRP A 13 9.83 -17.45 -5.32
N ALA A 14 8.95 -17.73 -6.30
CA ALA A 14 7.51 -17.76 -6.08
C ALA A 14 7.14 -18.93 -5.15
N TYR A 15 7.70 -20.12 -5.39
CA TYR A 15 7.53 -21.28 -4.53
C TYR A 15 8.01 -21.02 -3.10
N PHE A 16 9.24 -20.52 -2.93
CA PHE A 16 9.78 -20.26 -1.59
C PHE A 16 9.01 -19.16 -0.87
N TRP A 17 8.57 -18.13 -1.59
CA TRP A 17 7.71 -17.08 -1.03
C TRP A 17 6.36 -17.63 -0.58
N GLN A 18 5.71 -18.46 -1.40
CA GLN A 18 4.43 -19.10 -1.05
C GLN A 18 4.57 -19.97 0.21
N LYS A 19 5.63 -20.79 0.29
CA LYS A 19 5.92 -21.61 1.47
C LYS A 19 6.10 -20.77 2.74
N LYS A 20 6.76 -19.63 2.62
CA LYS A 20 6.91 -18.68 3.73
C LYS A 20 5.57 -18.04 4.14
N LEU A 21 4.68 -17.77 3.18
CA LEU A 21 3.35 -17.23 3.44
C LEU A 21 2.43 -18.26 4.12
N GLU A 22 2.49 -19.54 3.74
CA GLU A 22 1.73 -20.63 4.39
C GLU A 22 2.04 -20.70 5.91
N ALA A 23 3.29 -20.46 6.30
CA ALA A 23 3.71 -20.45 7.70
C ALA A 23 3.25 -19.18 8.45
N LYS A 24 2.79 -18.15 7.74
CA LYS A 24 2.41 -16.87 8.33
C LYS A 24 0.93 -16.89 8.66
N LYS A 25 0.59 -16.95 9.95
CA LYS A 25 -0.78 -16.68 10.39
C LYS A 25 -1.13 -15.22 10.06
N ASP A 26 -2.17 -15.02 9.27
CA ASP A 26 -2.71 -13.69 9.09
C ASP A 26 -3.23 -13.19 10.45
N ARG A 27 -2.58 -12.16 10.96
CA ARG A 27 -3.08 -11.48 12.15
C ARG A 27 -4.03 -10.45 11.62
N SER A 28 -5.33 -10.73 11.66
CA SER A 28 -6.40 -9.75 11.45
C SER A 28 -6.02 -8.46 12.18
N ARG A 29 -5.57 -7.46 11.41
CA ARG A 29 -5.25 -6.14 11.95
C ARG A 29 -6.54 -5.35 11.89
N ASP A 30 -7.06 -5.03 13.06
CA ASP A 30 -8.19 -4.13 13.19
C ASP A 30 -7.73 -2.70 12.90
N TRP A 31 -7.85 -2.29 11.64
CA TRP A 31 -7.46 -0.98 11.18
C TRP A 31 -8.33 0.14 11.76
N ASN A 32 -9.58 -0.15 12.11
CA ASN A 32 -10.44 0.81 12.81
C ASN A 32 -9.85 1.18 14.19
N LYS A 33 -9.29 0.21 14.92
CA LYS A 33 -8.59 0.48 16.19
C LYS A 33 -7.27 1.23 16.01
N ARG A 34 -6.61 1.09 14.85
CA ARG A 34 -5.31 1.73 14.59
C ARG A 34 -5.45 3.16 14.07
N ALA A 35 -6.51 3.45 13.33
CA ALA A 35 -6.75 4.73 12.67
C ALA A 35 -6.51 5.97 13.56
N PRO A 36 -7.01 6.05 14.83
CA PRO A 36 -6.80 7.24 15.66
C PRO A 36 -5.34 7.59 15.96
N ASN A 37 -4.44 6.60 15.90
CA ASN A 37 -3.01 6.77 16.12
C ASN A 37 -2.21 6.60 14.83
N PHE A 38 -2.87 6.48 13.67
CA PHE A 38 -2.19 6.19 12.41
C PHE A 38 -1.23 7.31 12.04
N GLY A 39 -1.66 8.58 12.04
CA GLY A 39 -0.77 9.71 11.75
C GLY A 39 0.44 9.86 12.70
N LYS A 40 0.36 9.32 13.92
CA LYS A 40 1.47 9.30 14.89
C LYS A 40 2.41 8.10 14.73
N SER A 41 1.88 6.98 14.26
CA SER A 41 2.58 5.69 14.15
C SER A 41 3.01 5.34 12.73
N ALA A 42 2.49 6.06 11.73
CA ALA A 42 2.91 5.96 10.35
C ALA A 42 4.40 6.28 10.27
N LYS A 43 5.13 5.41 9.58
CA LYS A 43 6.53 5.69 9.27
C LYS A 43 6.57 6.97 8.45
N LYS A 44 7.33 7.95 8.93
CA LYS A 44 7.70 9.12 8.14
C LYS A 44 8.87 8.70 7.25
N ASP A 45 8.55 8.20 6.08
CA ASP A 45 9.50 7.99 5.00
C ASP A 45 9.02 8.69 3.72
N ASP A 46 9.84 8.64 2.68
CA ASP A 46 9.57 9.30 1.40
C ASP A 46 8.84 8.38 0.40
N TYR A 47 8.33 7.22 0.84
CA TYR A 47 7.70 6.24 -0.03
C TYR A 47 6.56 6.85 -0.84
N HIS A 48 5.62 7.53 -0.16
CA HIS A 48 4.45 8.11 -0.81
C HIS A 48 4.85 9.13 -1.88
N ILE A 49 5.84 9.97 -1.58
CA ILE A 49 6.36 10.99 -2.51
C ILE A 49 6.94 10.31 -3.76
N LYS A 50 7.87 9.36 -3.56
CA LYS A 50 8.50 8.62 -4.66
C LYS A 50 7.51 7.81 -5.49
N LEU A 51 6.49 7.26 -4.85
CA LEU A 51 5.42 6.53 -5.54
C LEU A 51 4.63 7.50 -6.42
N ILE A 52 4.16 8.61 -5.86
CA ILE A 52 3.37 9.62 -6.57
C ILE A 52 4.15 10.22 -7.76
N GLU A 53 5.47 10.37 -7.64
CA GLU A 53 6.34 10.83 -8.75
C GLU A 53 6.46 9.83 -9.91
N LYS A 54 6.28 8.53 -9.64
CA LYS A 54 6.35 7.46 -10.64
C LYS A 54 5.01 7.11 -11.27
N ILE A 55 3.91 7.55 -10.66
CA ILE A 55 2.57 7.36 -11.22
C ILE A 55 2.40 8.37 -12.34
N ASP A 56 2.34 7.86 -13.57
CA ASP A 56 1.93 8.64 -14.74
C ASP A 56 0.43 8.91 -14.64
N VAL A 57 0.08 10.18 -14.46
CA VAL A 57 -1.30 10.62 -14.25
C VAL A 57 -1.49 12.03 -14.80
N SER A 58 -2.59 12.21 -15.52
CA SER A 58 -2.99 13.44 -16.19
C SER A 58 -4.36 13.94 -15.70
N LYS A 59 -4.76 15.13 -16.14
CA LYS A 59 -6.04 15.76 -15.76
C LYS A 59 -7.25 15.11 -16.42
N GLU A 60 -7.00 14.16 -17.30
CA GLU A 60 -7.97 13.40 -18.08
C GLU A 60 -8.31 12.07 -17.40
N ASP A 61 -7.45 11.59 -16.48
CA ASP A 61 -7.54 10.28 -15.85
C ASP A 61 -8.49 10.24 -14.65
N THR A 62 -9.19 9.10 -14.50
CA THR A 62 -10.00 8.76 -13.33
C THR A 62 -9.40 7.54 -12.64
N LEU A 63 -9.09 7.64 -11.34
CA LEU A 63 -8.37 6.61 -10.60
C LEU A 63 -9.23 5.98 -9.50
N LEU A 64 -8.92 4.72 -9.18
CA LEU A 64 -9.41 3.99 -8.02
C LEU A 64 -8.23 3.66 -7.10
N ASP A 65 -8.30 4.12 -5.85
CA ASP A 65 -7.30 3.86 -4.80
C ASP A 65 -7.87 2.83 -3.81
N LEU A 66 -7.43 1.57 -3.92
CA LEU A 66 -7.90 0.45 -3.10
C LEU A 66 -7.03 0.28 -1.85
N GLY A 67 -7.65 0.38 -0.68
CA GLY A 67 -6.94 0.48 0.59
C GLY A 67 -6.34 1.87 0.79
N CYS A 68 -7.14 2.91 0.52
CA CYS A 68 -6.68 4.29 0.47
C CYS A 68 -6.23 4.84 1.84
N GLY A 69 -6.57 4.16 2.93
CA GLY A 69 -6.25 4.61 4.28
C GLY A 69 -6.78 6.02 4.55
N GLU A 70 -5.95 6.80 5.22
CA GLU A 70 -6.14 8.21 5.55
C GLU A 70 -5.88 9.18 4.37
N GLY A 71 -5.52 8.66 3.19
CA GLY A 71 -5.41 9.49 1.98
C GLY A 71 -4.04 10.04 1.63
N SER A 72 -2.96 9.54 2.24
CA SER A 72 -1.59 10.01 1.97
C SER A 72 -1.18 9.91 0.50
N ILE A 73 -1.79 9.01 -0.27
CA ILE A 73 -1.62 8.88 -1.72
C ILE A 73 -2.82 9.47 -2.48
N THR A 74 -4.04 9.20 -2.00
CA THR A 74 -5.30 9.61 -2.63
C THR A 74 -5.39 11.12 -2.83
N ILE A 75 -5.10 11.91 -1.79
CA ILE A 75 -5.25 13.37 -1.80
C ILE A 75 -4.26 14.02 -2.79
N PRO A 76 -2.95 13.68 -2.79
CA PRO A 76 -2.03 14.18 -3.80
C PRO A 76 -2.42 13.80 -5.23
N LEU A 77 -2.87 12.57 -5.49
CA LEU A 77 -3.28 12.14 -6.82
C LEU A 77 -4.55 12.85 -7.29
N ALA A 78 -5.50 13.14 -6.39
CA ALA A 78 -6.69 13.92 -6.69
C ALA A 78 -6.36 15.33 -7.20
N LYS A 79 -5.20 15.89 -6.81
CA LYS A 79 -4.71 17.18 -7.34
C LYS A 79 -4.12 17.08 -8.74
N ARG A 80 -3.80 15.89 -9.24
CA ARG A 80 -3.20 15.65 -10.57
C ARG A 80 -4.21 15.09 -11.58
N ALA A 81 -5.09 14.21 -11.10
CA ALA A 81 -6.12 13.54 -11.86
C ALA A 81 -7.35 14.41 -12.18
N LYS A 82 -8.26 13.88 -13.02
CA LYS A 82 -9.64 14.36 -13.15
C LYS A 82 -10.45 14.07 -11.89
N SER A 83 -10.35 12.84 -11.40
CA SER A 83 -11.03 12.37 -10.19
C SER A 83 -10.33 11.14 -9.62
N VAL A 84 -10.47 10.96 -8.30
CA VAL A 84 -9.98 9.77 -7.59
C VAL A 84 -11.09 9.27 -6.68
N THR A 85 -11.37 7.97 -6.73
CA THR A 85 -12.23 7.29 -5.78
C THR A 85 -11.36 6.49 -4.81
N GLY A 86 -11.31 6.91 -3.55
CA GLY A 86 -10.67 6.15 -2.48
C GLY A 86 -11.63 5.15 -1.86
N VAL A 87 -11.18 3.91 -1.66
CA VAL A 87 -11.94 2.86 -0.99
C VAL A 87 -11.08 2.22 0.09
N ASP A 88 -11.61 2.12 1.32
CA ASP A 88 -10.98 1.36 2.39
C ASP A 88 -12.03 0.55 3.16
N SER A 89 -11.64 -0.63 3.62
CA SER A 89 -12.46 -1.49 4.47
C SER A 89 -12.62 -0.92 5.90
N ALA A 90 -11.70 -0.06 6.33
CA ALA A 90 -11.71 0.57 7.64
C ALA A 90 -12.41 1.92 7.58
N TYR A 91 -13.67 1.98 7.99
CA TYR A 91 -14.46 3.21 7.99
C TYR A 91 -13.77 4.36 8.78
N ARG A 92 -13.01 4.06 9.84
CA ARG A 92 -12.25 5.06 10.59
C ARG A 92 -11.11 5.71 9.79
N MET A 93 -10.54 4.99 8.82
CA MET A 93 -9.57 5.59 7.91
C MET A 93 -10.25 6.57 6.95
N LEU A 94 -11.45 6.21 6.49
CA LEU A 94 -12.27 7.08 5.66
C LEU A 94 -12.79 8.31 6.42
N GLU A 95 -13.06 8.20 7.73
CA GLU A 95 -13.34 9.37 8.57
C GLU A 95 -12.17 10.38 8.48
N ILE A 96 -10.94 9.93 8.72
CA ILE A 96 -9.73 10.78 8.66
C ILE A 96 -9.50 11.35 7.26
N LEU A 97 -9.73 10.55 6.20
CA LEU A 97 -9.60 11.02 4.81
C LEU A 97 -10.54 12.20 4.50
N ASN A 98 -11.70 12.25 5.14
CA ASN A 98 -12.75 13.24 4.89
C ASN A 98 -12.78 14.38 5.94
N GLU A 99 -11.81 14.44 6.84
CA GLU A 99 -11.59 15.58 7.77
C GLU A 99 -10.96 16.78 7.06
#